data_AF-W1YP76-F1
#
_entry.id   AF-W1YP76-F1
#
_cell.length_a   1.000
_cell.length_b   1.000
_cell.length_c   1.000
_cell.angle_alpha   90.00
_cell.angle_beta   90.00
_cell.angle_gamma   90.00
#
_symmetry.space_group_name_H-M   'P 1'
#
loop_
_entity.id
_entity.type
_entity.pdbx_description
1 polymer ?
#
loop_
_entity_poly.entity_id
_entity_poly.type
_entity_poly.pdbx_seq_one_letter_code
_entity_poly.pdbx_strand_id
1 'polypeptide(L)'
;YRYGVYDIREIDLENTLMDLIKNQSNPTIALLIKKGYIEVRITAKADTLEAAQALLNPWDAIIRERLGSRVGRDLTVSMEETLGRALLEEHSTISTAESCTSGLVGKLLTNVSGSSEYYMGGVISYSNDIKHRV
;
A
#
# COMPACT_ATOMS: atom_id res chain seq x y z
N TYR A 1 11.74 1.37 -6.94
CA TYR A 1 10.26 1.39 -6.79
C TYR A 1 9.79 0.37 -5.77
N ARG A 2 8.65 0.61 -5.11
CA ARG A 2 8.05 -0.30 -4.12
C ARG A 2 6.54 -0.37 -4.33
N TYR A 3 6.01 -1.57 -4.57
CA TYR A 3 4.57 -1.76 -4.79
C TYR A 3 3.99 -2.70 -3.76
N GLY A 4 2.78 -2.41 -3.30
CA GLY A 4 1.93 -3.40 -2.65
C GLY A 4 1.17 -4.18 -3.71
N VAL A 5 1.34 -5.49 -3.74
CA VAL A 5 0.58 -6.40 -4.60
C VAL A 5 -0.44 -7.15 -3.75
N TYR A 6 -1.70 -7.12 -4.19
CA TYR A 6 -2.85 -7.65 -3.46
C TYR A 6 -3.49 -8.83 -4.21
N ASP A 7 -4.31 -9.60 -3.49
CA ASP A 7 -5.15 -10.67 -4.03
C ASP A 7 -4.42 -11.78 -4.81
N ILE A 8 -3.13 -11.98 -4.54
CA ILE A 8 -2.30 -13.03 -5.16
C ILE A 8 -1.57 -13.84 -4.09
N ARG A 9 -1.44 -15.14 -4.30
CA ARG A 9 -0.63 -16.00 -3.43
C ARG A 9 0.85 -15.77 -3.72
N GLU A 10 1.69 -15.96 -2.71
CA GLU A 10 3.14 -15.81 -2.84
C GLU A 10 3.72 -16.63 -3.98
N ILE A 11 3.38 -17.91 -4.06
CA ILE A 11 3.88 -18.82 -5.11
C ILE A 11 3.48 -18.36 -6.53
N ASP A 12 2.28 -17.79 -6.68
CA ASP A 12 1.82 -17.32 -7.99
C ASP A 12 2.55 -16.03 -8.38
N LEU A 13 2.78 -15.13 -7.43
CA LEU A 13 3.57 -13.92 -7.64
C LEU A 13 5.02 -14.25 -8.00
N GLU A 14 5.62 -15.19 -7.28
CA GLU A 14 6.98 -15.65 -7.54
C GLU A 14 7.09 -16.24 -8.96
N ASN A 15 6.18 -17.13 -9.33
CA ASN A 15 6.13 -17.71 -10.68
C ASN A 15 5.96 -16.65 -11.77
N THR A 16 5.14 -15.62 -11.52
CA THR A 16 4.89 -14.53 -12.48
C THR A 16 6.14 -13.69 -12.75
N LEU A 17 7.04 -13.58 -11.77
CA LEU A 17 8.25 -12.75 -11.83
C LEU A 17 9.55 -13.57 -11.88
N MET A 18 9.44 -14.90 -11.96
CA MET A 18 10.56 -15.84 -11.76
C MET A 18 11.70 -15.62 -12.76
N ASP A 19 11.39 -15.38 -14.03
CA ASP A 19 12.38 -15.11 -15.08
C ASP A 19 13.12 -13.79 -14.83
N LEU A 20 12.44 -12.75 -14.35
CA LEU A 20 13.08 -11.49 -13.96
C LEU A 20 14.00 -11.71 -12.76
N ILE A 21 13.53 -12.46 -11.75
CA ILE A 21 14.31 -12.77 -10.53
C ILE A 21 15.54 -13.63 -10.85
N LYS A 22 15.43 -14.60 -11.77
CA LYS A 22 16.57 -15.46 -12.14
C LYS A 22 17.63 -14.75 -12.97
N ASN A 23 17.23 -13.79 -13.81
CA ASN A 23 18.13 -13.08 -14.72
C ASN A 23 18.52 -11.68 -14.22
N GLN A 24 18.18 -11.34 -12.97
CA GLN A 24 18.48 -10.03 -12.39
C GLN A 24 19.98 -9.83 -12.19
N SER A 25 20.41 -8.58 -12.30
CA SER A 25 21.74 -8.13 -11.89
C SER A 25 21.62 -6.73 -11.33
N ASN A 26 21.33 -5.75 -12.19
CA ASN A 26 20.94 -4.40 -11.84
C ASN A 26 19.90 -3.94 -12.88
N PRO A 27 18.62 -3.75 -12.51
CA PRO A 27 18.04 -3.75 -11.16
C PRO A 27 17.94 -5.13 -10.48
N THR A 28 17.62 -5.12 -9.18
CA THR A 28 17.27 -6.30 -8.37
C THR A 28 15.82 -6.24 -7.88
N ILE A 29 15.16 -7.40 -7.76
CA ILE A 29 13.81 -7.59 -7.22
C ILE A 29 13.90 -8.33 -5.88
N ALA A 30 13.16 -7.83 -4.88
CA ALA A 30 12.87 -8.53 -3.64
C ALA A 30 11.36 -8.65 -3.42
N LEU A 31 10.90 -9.82 -3.00
CA LEU A 31 9.53 -10.10 -2.58
C LEU A 31 9.51 -10.14 -1.04
N LEU A 32 8.70 -9.29 -0.41
CA LEU A 32 8.56 -9.28 1.05
C LEU A 32 7.09 -9.48 1.44
N ILE A 33 6.79 -10.60 2.09
CA ILE A 33 5.43 -10.89 2.57
C ILE A 33 5.09 -9.95 3.73
N LYS A 34 3.97 -9.25 3.61
CA LYS A 34 3.39 -8.43 4.67
C LYS A 34 2.00 -8.96 5.01
N LYS A 35 1.47 -8.52 6.14
CA LYS A 35 0.06 -8.79 6.46
C LYS A 35 -0.81 -8.01 5.47
N GLY A 36 -1.59 -8.74 4.66
CA GLY A 36 -2.55 -8.17 3.71
C GLY A 36 -2.02 -7.85 2.31
N TYR A 37 -0.71 -7.88 2.07
CA TYR A 37 -0.12 -7.66 0.75
C TYR A 37 1.29 -8.25 0.65
N ILE A 38 1.81 -8.38 -0.57
CA ILE A 38 3.21 -8.69 -0.81
C ILE A 38 3.89 -7.44 -1.37
N GLU A 39 4.97 -7.01 -0.74
CA GLU A 39 5.79 -5.92 -1.27
C GLU A 39 6.70 -6.45 -2.38
N VAL A 40 6.54 -5.92 -3.60
CA VAL A 40 7.52 -6.06 -4.68
C VAL A 40 8.42 -4.83 -4.65
N ARG A 41 9.69 -5.03 -4.37
CA ARG A 41 10.69 -3.97 -4.33
C ARG A 41 11.67 -4.14 -5.48
N ILE A 42 11.78 -3.12 -6.34
CA ILE A 42 12.78 -3.06 -7.40
C ILE A 42 13.82 -1.99 -7.05
N THR A 43 15.10 -2.35 -7.06
CA THR A 43 16.21 -1.47 -6.68
C THR A 43 17.26 -1.46 -7.77
N ALA A 44 17.60 -0.27 -8.27
CA ALA A 44 18.71 -0.06 -9.19
C ALA A 44 19.82 0.76 -8.51
N LYS A 45 21.07 0.47 -8.87
CA LYS A 45 22.23 1.27 -8.49
C LYS A 45 22.79 1.98 -9.72
N ALA A 46 23.02 3.27 -9.61
CA ALA A 46 23.68 4.09 -10.62
C ALA A 46 24.27 5.34 -9.95
N ASP A 47 25.10 6.07 -10.68
CA ASP A 47 25.78 7.28 -10.18
C ASP A 47 24.82 8.48 -10.04
N THR A 48 23.69 8.46 -10.75
CA THR A 48 22.65 9.50 -10.68
C THR A 48 21.27 8.90 -10.52
N LEU A 49 20.34 9.71 -10.01
CA LEU A 49 18.94 9.31 -9.85
C LEU A 49 18.29 9.03 -11.22
N GLU A 50 18.57 9.87 -12.22
CA GLU A 50 18.03 9.75 -13.57
C GLU A 50 18.50 8.44 -14.24
N ALA A 51 19.78 8.08 -14.06
CA ALA A 51 20.32 6.83 -14.59
C ALA A 51 19.70 5.61 -13.88
N ALA A 52 19.54 5.67 -12.56
CA ALA A 52 18.84 4.61 -11.80
C ALA A 52 17.38 4.48 -12.27
N GLN A 53 16.73 5.62 -12.54
CA GLN A 53 15.35 5.64 -13.02
C GLN A 53 15.21 5.03 -14.40
N ALA A 54 16.13 5.34 -15.32
CA ALA A 54 16.18 4.75 -16.66
C ALA A 54 16.35 3.22 -16.62
N LEU A 55 17.10 2.69 -15.63
CA LEU A 55 17.22 1.24 -15.39
C LEU A 55 15.93 0.63 -14.83
N LEU A 56 15.22 1.35 -13.96
CA LEU A 56 14.00 0.87 -13.30
C LEU A 56 12.77 0.86 -14.22
N ASN A 57 12.61 1.86 -15.09
CA ASN A 57 11.39 2.07 -15.86
C ASN A 57 10.98 0.85 -16.74
N PRO A 58 11.89 0.18 -17.47
CA PRO A 58 11.52 -1.00 -18.25
C PRO A 58 11.00 -2.15 -17.36
N TRP A 59 11.59 -2.33 -16.18
CA TRP A 59 11.19 -3.37 -15.23
C TRP A 59 9.83 -3.06 -14.60
N ASP A 60 9.58 -1.79 -14.25
CA ASP A 60 8.27 -1.33 -13.77
C ASP A 60 7.17 -1.61 -14.79
N ALA A 61 7.41 -1.28 -16.07
CA ALA A 61 6.44 -1.52 -17.14
C ALA A 61 6.10 -3.01 -17.27
N ILE A 62 7.10 -3.88 -17.30
CA ILE A 62 6.90 -5.34 -17.38
C ILE A 62 6.13 -5.87 -16.16
N ILE A 63 6.49 -5.43 -14.95
CA ILE A 63 5.82 -5.88 -13.73
C ILE A 63 4.36 -5.43 -13.70
N ARG A 64 4.08 -4.19 -14.10
CA ARG A 64 2.71 -3.66 -14.21
C ARG A 64 1.90 -4.40 -15.26
N GLU A 65 2.49 -4.71 -16.41
CA GLU A 65 1.84 -5.49 -17.46
C GLU A 65 1.47 -6.89 -16.96
N ARG A 66 2.40 -7.59 -16.30
CA ARG A 66 2.19 -8.96 -15.81
C ARG A 66 1.22 -9.06 -14.64
N LEU A 67 1.27 -8.11 -13.71
CA LEU A 67 0.44 -8.13 -12.52
C LEU A 67 -0.89 -7.39 -12.72
N GLY A 68 -1.00 -6.52 -13.72
CA GLY A 68 -2.20 -5.78 -14.07
C GLY A 68 -2.79 -5.05 -12.87
N SER A 69 -4.09 -5.22 -12.65
CA SER A 69 -4.85 -4.59 -11.56
C SER A 69 -4.44 -5.07 -10.16
N ARG A 70 -3.56 -6.07 -10.03
CA ARG A 70 -3.07 -6.56 -8.74
C ARG A 70 -1.99 -5.66 -8.14
N VAL A 71 -1.34 -4.85 -8.98
CA VAL A 71 -0.47 -3.76 -8.49
C VAL A 71 -1.38 -2.72 -7.86
N GLY A 72 -1.38 -2.67 -6.53
CA GLY A 72 -2.17 -1.70 -5.78
C GLY A 72 -1.41 -0.39 -5.67
N ARG A 73 -0.90 -0.11 -4.45
CA ARG A 73 -0.33 1.20 -4.12
C ARG A 73 1.19 1.25 -4.24
N ASP A 74 1.71 2.44 -4.50
CA ASP A 74 3.09 2.80 -4.22
C ASP A 74 3.30 2.83 -2.69
N LEU A 75 4.33 2.12 -2.21
CA LEU A 75 4.67 2.02 -0.79
C LEU A 75 5.69 3.09 -0.34
N THR A 76 5.99 4.07 -1.19
CA THR A 76 6.72 5.29 -0.78
C THR A 76 5.88 6.18 0.13
N VAL A 77 4.55 6.11 0.02
CA VAL A 77 3.58 6.83 0.86
C VAL A 77 2.81 5.82 1.72
N SER A 78 2.52 6.18 2.97
CA SER A 78 1.71 5.33 3.85
C SER A 78 0.25 5.24 3.39
N MET A 79 -0.49 4.21 3.83
CA MET A 79 -1.89 4.06 3.40
C MET A 79 -2.76 5.18 3.99
N GLU A 80 -2.43 5.57 5.20
CA GLU A 80 -3.06 6.62 5.98
C GLU A 80 -2.91 7.97 5.27
N GLU A 81 -1.70 8.29 4.79
CA GLU A 81 -1.46 9.49 3.99
C GLU A 81 -2.15 9.44 2.62
N THR A 82 -2.14 8.28 1.95
CA THR A 82 -2.87 8.12 0.67
C THR A 82 -4.36 8.41 0.84
N LEU A 83 -4.99 7.83 1.85
CA LEU A 83 -6.41 8.06 2.14
C LEU A 83 -6.69 9.50 2.57
N GLY A 84 -5.87 10.07 3.45
CA GLY A 84 -6.03 11.45 3.90
C GLY A 84 -5.95 12.46 2.75
N ARG A 85 -5.01 12.28 1.82
CA ARG A 85 -4.91 13.13 0.61
C ARG A 85 -6.14 13.01 -0.27
N ALA A 86 -6.60 11.79 -0.54
CA ALA A 86 -7.79 11.58 -1.36
C ALA A 86 -9.03 12.25 -0.76
N LEU A 87 -9.25 12.13 0.56
CA LEU A 87 -10.36 12.77 1.24
C LEU A 87 -10.29 14.30 1.18
N LEU A 88 -9.09 14.89 1.35
CA LEU A 88 -8.90 16.33 1.26
C LEU A 88 -9.14 16.86 -0.17
N GLU A 89 -8.63 16.15 -1.18
CA GLU A 89 -8.83 16.48 -2.60
C GLU A 89 -10.31 16.43 -2.99
N GLU A 90 -11.07 15.48 -2.44
CA GLU A 90 -12.51 15.35 -2.67
C GLU A 90 -13.37 16.17 -1.71
N HIS A 91 -12.77 17.02 -0.85
CA HIS A 91 -13.45 17.77 0.20
C HIS A 91 -14.40 16.92 1.05
N SER A 92 -14.01 15.67 1.29
CA SER A 92 -14.81 14.65 1.96
C SER A 92 -14.29 14.38 3.36
N THR A 93 -15.18 13.87 4.21
CA THR A 93 -14.86 13.48 5.58
C THR A 93 -15.21 12.03 5.83
N ILE A 94 -14.58 11.44 6.87
CA ILE A 94 -14.78 10.05 7.27
C ILE A 94 -14.91 9.93 8.79
N SER A 95 -15.68 8.93 9.22
CA SER A 95 -15.79 8.48 10.61
C SER A 95 -15.70 6.97 10.68
N THR A 96 -15.35 6.43 11.86
CA THR A 96 -15.30 4.98 12.07
C THR A 96 -16.30 4.51 13.13
N ALA A 97 -16.82 3.29 12.95
CA ALA A 97 -17.48 2.52 14.00
C ALA A 97 -16.76 1.18 14.13
N GLU A 98 -16.09 0.95 15.26
CA GLU A 98 -15.11 -0.13 15.41
C GLU A 98 -15.54 -1.17 16.45
N SER A 99 -15.55 -2.45 16.06
CA SER A 99 -15.72 -3.59 16.96
C SER A 99 -14.35 -4.26 17.16
N CYS A 100 -14.00 -5.30 16.40
CA CYS A 100 -12.78 -6.11 16.63
C CYS A 100 -11.46 -5.32 16.59
N THR A 101 -11.43 -4.17 15.91
CA THR A 101 -10.24 -3.30 15.82
C THR A 101 -10.10 -2.37 17.02
N SER A 102 -11.17 -2.16 17.80
CA SER A 102 -11.19 -1.39 19.05
C SER A 102 -10.50 -0.02 18.97
N GLY A 103 -10.66 0.71 17.87
CA GLY A 103 -10.08 2.04 17.68
C GLY A 103 -8.77 2.06 16.88
N LEU A 104 -8.26 0.90 16.44
CA LEU A 104 -7.03 0.83 15.65
C LEU A 104 -7.16 1.60 14.33
N VAL A 105 -8.32 1.56 13.67
CA VAL A 105 -8.51 2.27 12.38
C VAL A 105 -8.50 3.78 12.61
N GLY A 106 -9.26 4.26 13.60
CA GLY A 106 -9.24 5.67 14.01
C GLY A 106 -7.86 6.14 14.46
N LYS A 107 -7.09 5.27 15.13
CA LYS A 107 -5.70 5.57 15.49
C LYS A 107 -4.80 5.72 14.27
N LEU A 108 -4.94 4.87 13.27
CA LEU A 108 -4.15 4.97 12.04
C LEU A 108 -4.46 6.27 11.28
N LEU A 109 -5.75 6.62 11.12
CA LEU A 109 -6.17 7.88 10.50
C LEU A 109 -5.59 9.10 11.22
N THR A 110 -5.61 9.09 12.57
CA THR A 110 -5.09 10.20 13.39
C THR A 110 -3.57 10.24 13.54
N ASN A 111 -2.82 9.29 12.97
CA ASN A 111 -1.36 9.36 12.93
C ASN A 111 -0.85 10.34 11.87
N VAL A 112 -1.70 10.77 10.93
CA VAL A 112 -1.35 11.74 9.89
C VAL A 112 -1.65 13.14 10.40
N SER A 113 -0.65 14.02 10.42
CA SER A 113 -0.84 15.43 10.77
C SER A 113 -1.91 16.09 9.89
N GLY A 114 -2.78 16.90 10.48
CA GLY A 114 -3.92 17.51 9.78
C GLY A 114 -5.13 16.60 9.64
N SER A 115 -5.12 15.39 10.21
CA SER A 115 -6.25 14.46 10.13
C SER A 115 -7.57 15.02 10.66
N SER A 116 -7.55 16.04 11.52
CA SER A 116 -8.77 16.72 11.99
C SER A 116 -9.58 17.38 10.87
N GLU A 117 -8.97 17.66 9.72
CA GLU A 117 -9.66 18.25 8.57
C GLU A 117 -10.58 17.24 7.85
N TYR A 118 -10.28 15.94 7.92
CA TYR A 118 -11.05 14.90 7.22
C TYR A 118 -11.60 13.80 8.13
N TYR A 119 -11.04 13.55 9.31
CA TYR A 119 -11.52 12.52 10.23
C TYR A 119 -12.36 13.14 11.36
N MET A 120 -13.67 12.91 11.33
CA MET A 120 -14.62 13.52 12.27
C MET A 120 -14.69 12.78 13.62
N GLY A 121 -13.92 11.71 13.78
CA GLY A 121 -13.92 10.85 14.95
C GLY A 121 -14.59 9.50 14.70
N GLY A 122 -14.76 8.73 15.77
CA GLY A 122 -15.33 7.40 15.67
C GLY A 122 -15.81 6.86 17.00
N VAL A 123 -16.55 5.76 16.92
CA VAL A 123 -17.15 5.09 18.07
C VAL A 123 -16.61 3.67 18.17
N ILE A 124 -16.34 3.21 19.39
CA ILE A 124 -15.97 1.81 19.64
C ILE A 124 -17.22 1.07 20.11
N SER A 125 -17.84 0.30 19.22
CA SER A 125 -19.10 -0.42 19.44
C SER A 125 -18.88 -1.93 19.56
N TYR A 126 -18.09 -2.34 20.57
CA TYR A 126 -17.64 -3.73 20.70
C TYR A 126 -18.78 -4.72 21.01
N SER A 127 -19.70 -4.38 21.91
CA SER A 127 -20.85 -5.23 22.25
C SER A 127 -22.07 -4.94 21.37
N ASN A 128 -22.97 -5.93 21.23
CA ASN A 128 -24.23 -5.77 20.49
C ASN A 128 -25.08 -4.63 21.09
N ASP A 129 -25.13 -4.51 22.41
CA ASP A 129 -25.87 -3.45 23.08
C ASP A 129 -25.37 -2.05 22.68
N ILE A 130 -24.06 -1.86 22.56
CA ILE A 130 -23.51 -0.57 22.10
C ILE A 130 -23.78 -0.35 20.61
N LYS A 131 -23.68 -1.39 19.77
CA LYS A 131 -24.01 -1.29 18.32
C LYS A 131 -25.44 -0.82 18.03
N HIS A 132 -26.37 -1.05 18.96
CA HIS A 132 -27.77 -0.63 18.82
C HIS A 132 -28.08 0.72 19.48
N ARG A 133 -27.15 1.30 20.25
CA ARG A 133 -27.37 2.53 21.04
C ARG A 133 -26.58 3.73 20.54
N VAL A 134 -25.54 3.50 19.76
CA VAL A 134 -24.60 4.50 19.24
C VAL A 134 -24.61 4.45 17.72
#